data_AF-A0A5M9JFY3-F1
#
_entry.id   AF-A0A5M9JFY3-F1
#
_cell.length_a   1.000
_cell.length_b   1.000
_cell.length_c   1.000
_cell.angle_alpha   90.00
_cell.angle_beta   90.00
_cell.angle_gamma   90.00
#
_symmetry.space_group_name_H-M   'P 1'
#
loop_
_entity.id
_entity.type
_entity.pdbx_description
1 polymer ?
#
loop_
_entity_poly.entity_id
_entity_poly.type
_entity_poly.pdbx_seq_one_letter_code
_entity_poly.pdbx_strand_id
1 'polypeptide(L)'
;MQADRDEALQGQEEAELMFESLRKEAQEELDGFAAEQEEANAEIERLQAEVADEKENFIALQNEMREMSDIVVRLEDDHEKKSKKIQELERELDEANRELEEIEKNYVESNEKVNRLNVQQESSQNEIAFLREEQDGDKIKIGDLEAAIRNLEHGLQEEQERARELDERLDEERHQREVVANQEKQEIQQFVNDLNREATTAKDEARRLRKSLTSREVEAAEWKQRLMELENNLREALGDLNGTRSSLLNSIAKLQRELENTIRDLDSSKAALAEKERMIKQRDDLLESHALESRKLADMLDKERQTHRLTKNHFKEQLTERNNLLLGLWGRLSSLCGTDWSHNNSLINGRALPSLEAVSTMFPGFSKNLLAAVKTIETLVGDFRGRVKDLDRRLWKEYSTLENRFEIQTKKLDRLETLARSAVPFNSMDSRAEVVKLKDLNRVYEASTSPSPSIPTGPRRRIDNSRSSTMTRHSSASQWLEGDEDYKPDLRWQVRLQELEYKLKAEREARKLDRTSAAQRLREKDRENKELMEQMERGRAREGKSKG
;
A
#
# COMPACT_ATOMS: atom_id res chain seq x y z
N MET A 1 95.90 -68.15 -118.26
CA MET A 1 96.94 -67.16 -117.87
C MET A 1 96.43 -65.73 -117.94
N GLN A 2 96.02 -65.19 -119.11
CA GLN A 2 95.38 -63.87 -119.15
C GLN A 2 93.92 -63.94 -118.65
N ALA A 3 93.15 -64.92 -119.12
CA ALA A 3 91.78 -65.18 -118.65
C ALA A 3 91.70 -65.40 -117.13
N ASP A 4 92.56 -66.27 -116.57
CA ASP A 4 92.55 -66.59 -115.14
C ASP A 4 92.95 -65.39 -114.25
N ARG A 5 93.71 -64.42 -114.79
CA ARG A 5 94.07 -63.19 -114.07
C ARG A 5 92.92 -62.19 -114.10
N ASP A 6 92.24 -62.08 -115.23
CA ASP A 6 91.07 -61.22 -115.36
C ASP A 6 89.89 -61.77 -114.53
N GLU A 7 89.77 -63.10 -114.41
CA GLU A 7 88.80 -63.79 -113.53
C GLU A 7 89.13 -63.61 -112.03
N ALA A 8 90.40 -63.63 -111.66
CA ALA A 8 90.82 -63.35 -110.27
C ALA A 8 90.67 -61.86 -109.91
N LEU A 9 90.92 -60.95 -110.85
CA LEU A 9 90.66 -59.52 -110.67
C LEU A 9 89.16 -59.24 -110.58
N GLN A 10 88.33 -59.89 -111.41
CA GLN A 10 86.87 -59.83 -111.29
C GLN A 10 86.40 -60.38 -109.95
N GLY A 11 86.91 -61.52 -109.49
CA GLY A 11 86.57 -62.08 -108.18
C GLY A 11 87.03 -61.21 -107.01
N GLN A 12 88.16 -60.52 -107.14
CA GLN A 12 88.62 -59.54 -106.14
C GLN A 12 87.75 -58.29 -106.13
N GLU A 13 87.41 -57.75 -107.31
CA GLU A 13 86.48 -56.63 -107.46
C GLU A 13 85.08 -56.99 -106.91
N GLU A 14 84.58 -58.20 -107.16
CA GLU A 14 83.32 -58.71 -106.60
C GLU A 14 83.39 -58.85 -105.07
N ALA A 15 84.50 -59.31 -104.50
CA ALA A 15 84.69 -59.40 -103.06
C ALA A 15 84.80 -58.03 -102.39
N GLU A 16 85.48 -57.07 -103.01
CA GLU A 16 85.54 -55.69 -102.56
C GLU A 16 84.15 -55.03 -102.61
N LEU A 17 83.38 -55.26 -103.68
CA LEU A 17 81.99 -54.81 -103.79
C LEU A 17 81.08 -55.43 -102.72
N MET A 18 81.22 -56.73 -102.43
CA MET A 18 80.47 -57.40 -101.36
C MET A 18 80.86 -56.88 -99.97
N PHE A 19 82.15 -56.66 -99.71
CA PHE A 19 82.61 -56.12 -98.44
C PHE A 19 82.16 -54.68 -98.24
N GLU A 20 82.21 -53.86 -99.29
CA GLU A 20 81.70 -52.49 -99.27
C GLU A 20 80.18 -52.46 -99.12
N SER A 21 79.45 -53.41 -99.72
CA SER A 21 78.01 -53.61 -99.50
C SER A 21 77.69 -53.99 -98.06
N LEU A 22 78.40 -54.96 -97.47
CA LEU A 22 78.17 -55.39 -96.08
C LEU A 22 78.55 -54.29 -95.08
N ARG A 23 79.64 -53.55 -95.36
CA ARG A 23 80.03 -52.39 -94.55
C ARG A 23 78.97 -51.29 -94.64
N LYS A 24 78.38 -51.07 -95.81
CA LYS A 24 77.29 -50.14 -96.02
C LYS A 24 76.03 -50.59 -95.28
N GLU A 25 75.67 -51.86 -95.35
CA GLU A 25 74.54 -52.44 -94.61
C GLU A 25 74.73 -52.32 -93.09
N ALA A 26 75.93 -52.66 -92.58
CA ALA A 26 76.25 -52.50 -91.16
C ALA A 26 76.25 -51.03 -90.72
N GLN A 27 76.67 -50.09 -91.58
CA GLN A 27 76.57 -48.66 -91.31
C GLN A 27 75.11 -48.20 -91.32
N GLU A 28 74.29 -48.66 -92.27
CA GLU A 28 72.85 -48.39 -92.34
C GLU A 28 72.12 -48.93 -91.08
N GLU A 29 72.50 -50.11 -90.56
CA GLU A 29 71.99 -50.64 -89.29
C GLU A 29 72.45 -49.81 -88.07
N LEU A 30 73.73 -49.41 -88.01
CA LEU A 30 74.24 -48.56 -86.93
C LEU A 30 73.57 -47.18 -86.92
N ASP A 31 73.34 -46.60 -88.11
CA ASP A 31 72.62 -45.34 -88.27
C ASP A 31 71.14 -45.52 -87.88
N GLY A 32 70.54 -46.68 -88.18
CA GLY A 32 69.20 -47.06 -87.74
C GLY A 32 69.09 -47.17 -86.21
N PHE A 33 70.01 -47.90 -85.57
CA PHE A 33 70.06 -48.00 -84.10
C PHE A 33 70.35 -46.65 -83.44
N ALA A 34 71.18 -45.80 -84.04
CA ALA A 34 71.44 -44.45 -83.54
C ALA A 34 70.16 -43.59 -83.61
N ALA A 35 69.40 -43.68 -84.70
CA ALA A 35 68.12 -42.99 -84.84
C ALA A 35 67.06 -43.49 -83.84
N GLU A 36 66.94 -44.81 -83.65
CA GLU A 36 66.05 -45.40 -82.62
C GLU A 36 66.46 -44.98 -81.20
N GLN A 37 67.77 -44.92 -80.92
CA GLN A 37 68.28 -44.46 -79.63
C GLN A 37 68.00 -42.97 -79.41
N GLU A 38 68.11 -42.14 -80.45
CA GLU A 38 67.77 -40.72 -80.40
C GLU A 38 66.26 -40.52 -80.17
N GLU A 39 65.41 -41.29 -80.85
CA GLU A 39 63.96 -41.29 -80.66
C GLU A 39 63.57 -41.74 -79.23
N ALA A 40 64.18 -42.81 -78.73
CA ALA A 40 63.95 -43.28 -77.37
C ALA A 40 64.41 -42.27 -76.31
N ASN A 41 65.55 -41.60 -76.52
CA ASN A 41 66.02 -40.54 -75.63
C ASN A 41 65.08 -39.33 -75.65
N ALA A 42 64.60 -38.92 -76.83
CA ALA A 42 63.64 -37.83 -76.95
C ALA A 42 62.32 -38.16 -76.23
N GLU A 43 61.83 -39.41 -76.32
CA GLU A 43 60.64 -39.85 -75.61
C GLU A 43 60.86 -39.93 -74.09
N ILE A 44 62.04 -40.38 -73.64
CA ILE A 44 62.41 -40.34 -72.21
C ILE A 44 62.42 -38.91 -71.69
N GLU A 45 63.01 -37.97 -72.42
CA GLU A 45 63.01 -36.55 -72.03
C GLU A 45 61.60 -35.97 -71.98
N ARG A 46 60.74 -36.31 -72.97
CA ARG A 46 59.33 -35.92 -72.99
C ARG A 46 58.59 -36.44 -71.75
N LEU A 47 58.73 -37.74 -71.45
CA LEU A 47 58.09 -38.37 -70.30
C LEU A 47 58.64 -37.83 -68.98
N GLN A 48 59.92 -37.48 -68.90
CA GLN A 48 60.51 -36.84 -67.72
C GLN A 48 59.94 -35.44 -67.49
N ALA A 49 59.74 -34.66 -68.56
CA ALA A 49 59.09 -33.36 -68.49
C ALA A 49 57.63 -33.50 -68.03
N GLU A 50 56.88 -34.44 -68.63
CA GLU A 50 55.48 -34.71 -68.26
C GLU A 50 55.35 -35.12 -66.78
N VAL A 51 56.23 -36.01 -66.29
CA VAL A 51 56.27 -36.40 -64.87
C VAL A 51 56.68 -35.22 -63.96
N ALA A 52 57.53 -34.31 -64.42
CA ALA A 52 57.90 -33.12 -63.65
C ALA A 52 56.71 -32.15 -63.52
N ASP A 53 56.01 -31.89 -64.62
CA ASP A 53 54.81 -31.05 -64.65
C ASP A 53 53.70 -31.64 -63.77
N GLU A 54 53.45 -32.95 -63.86
CA GLU A 54 52.48 -33.63 -62.99
C GLU A 54 52.84 -33.52 -61.50
N LYS A 55 54.14 -33.62 -61.16
CA LYS A 55 54.60 -33.44 -59.78
C LYS A 55 54.39 -32.02 -59.28
N GLU A 56 54.64 -31.01 -60.11
CA GLU A 56 54.39 -29.62 -59.75
C GLU A 56 52.90 -29.37 -59.52
N ASN A 57 52.04 -29.87 -60.41
CA ASN A 57 50.59 -29.82 -60.27
C ASN A 57 50.10 -30.52 -58.99
N PHE A 58 50.66 -31.70 -58.67
CA PHE A 58 50.33 -32.42 -57.44
C PHE A 58 50.73 -31.63 -56.19
N ILE A 59 51.92 -31.01 -56.19
CA ILE A 59 52.39 -30.18 -55.07
C ILE A 59 51.50 -28.94 -54.92
N ALA A 60 51.10 -28.29 -56.02
CA ALA A 60 50.19 -27.15 -56.00
C ALA A 60 48.84 -27.53 -55.39
N LEU A 61 48.24 -28.64 -55.85
CA LEU A 61 46.99 -29.15 -55.30
C LEU A 61 47.11 -29.52 -53.81
N GLN A 62 48.22 -30.12 -53.41
CA GLN A 62 48.48 -30.47 -52.00
C GLN A 62 48.57 -29.21 -51.12
N ASN A 63 49.16 -28.13 -51.63
CA ASN A 63 49.22 -26.84 -50.92
C ASN A 63 47.83 -26.19 -50.82
N GLU A 64 47.05 -26.18 -51.90
CA GLU A 64 45.68 -25.68 -51.89
C GLU A 64 44.79 -26.48 -50.92
N MET A 65 44.94 -27.82 -50.88
CA MET A 65 44.23 -28.66 -49.91
C MET A 65 44.59 -28.32 -48.46
N ARG A 66 45.87 -28.01 -48.19
CA ARG A 66 46.29 -27.55 -46.84
C ARG A 66 45.67 -26.20 -46.50
N GLU A 67 45.71 -25.25 -47.42
CA GLU A 67 45.11 -23.93 -47.22
C GLU A 67 43.59 -24.03 -47.01
N MET A 68 42.91 -24.87 -47.80
CA MET A 68 41.49 -25.15 -47.62
C MET A 68 41.20 -25.80 -46.27
N SER A 69 42.03 -26.76 -45.83
CA SER A 69 41.92 -27.35 -44.50
C SER A 69 42.07 -26.30 -43.38
N ASP A 70 43.03 -25.37 -43.51
CA ASP A 70 43.22 -24.28 -42.55
C ASP A 70 42.05 -23.29 -42.53
N ILE A 71 41.40 -23.06 -43.69
CA ILE A 71 40.16 -22.26 -43.76
C ILE A 71 39.02 -23.00 -43.07
N VAL A 72 38.84 -24.30 -43.33
CA VAL A 72 37.79 -25.12 -42.71
C VAL A 72 37.93 -25.11 -41.19
N VAL A 73 39.13 -25.33 -40.66
CA VAL A 73 39.39 -25.29 -39.21
C VAL A 73 39.03 -23.92 -38.62
N ARG A 74 39.40 -22.81 -39.30
CA ARG A 74 39.02 -21.46 -38.84
C ARG A 74 37.50 -21.24 -38.85
N LEU A 75 36.80 -21.76 -39.85
CA LEU A 75 35.34 -21.68 -39.93
C LEU A 75 34.67 -22.50 -38.83
N GLU A 76 35.20 -23.69 -38.51
CA GLU A 76 34.74 -24.52 -37.39
C GLU A 76 34.93 -23.79 -36.05
N ASP A 77 36.12 -23.22 -35.81
CA ASP A 77 36.40 -22.42 -34.62
C ASP A 77 35.43 -21.22 -34.49
N ASP A 78 35.17 -20.52 -35.58
CA ASP A 78 34.25 -19.37 -35.59
C ASP A 78 32.79 -19.79 -35.43
N HIS A 79 32.40 -20.93 -35.99
CA HIS A 79 31.09 -21.53 -35.76
C HIS A 79 30.93 -21.91 -34.28
N GLU A 80 31.93 -22.53 -33.66
CA GLU A 80 31.90 -22.89 -32.24
C GLU A 80 31.79 -21.64 -31.34
N LYS A 81 32.52 -20.57 -31.65
CA LYS A 81 32.40 -19.27 -30.95
C LYS A 81 31.00 -18.69 -31.08
N LYS A 82 30.42 -18.67 -32.29
CA LYS A 82 29.06 -18.16 -32.51
C LYS A 82 28.01 -19.02 -31.80
N SER A 83 28.16 -20.35 -31.82
CA SER A 83 27.27 -21.27 -31.12
C SER A 83 27.29 -21.02 -29.61
N LYS A 84 28.48 -20.86 -29.01
CA LYS A 84 28.62 -20.46 -27.60
C LYS A 84 27.96 -19.12 -27.32
N LYS A 85 28.11 -18.14 -28.22
CA LYS A 85 27.48 -16.83 -28.03
C LYS A 85 25.95 -16.88 -28.12
N ILE A 86 25.40 -17.71 -29.01
CA ILE A 86 23.95 -17.94 -29.10
C ILE A 86 23.44 -18.53 -27.79
N GLN A 87 24.10 -19.57 -27.25
CA GLN A 87 23.70 -20.17 -25.97
C GLN A 87 23.77 -19.18 -24.79
N GLU A 88 24.77 -18.29 -24.76
CA GLU A 88 24.84 -17.22 -23.77
C GLU A 88 23.65 -16.25 -23.90
N LEU A 89 23.33 -15.82 -25.12
CA LEU A 89 22.20 -14.91 -25.38
C LEU A 89 20.84 -15.56 -25.07
N GLU A 90 20.67 -16.84 -25.37
CA GLU A 90 19.46 -17.60 -25.01
C GLU A 90 19.30 -17.67 -23.50
N ARG A 91 20.39 -17.89 -22.76
CA ARG A 91 20.37 -17.90 -21.30
C ARG A 91 20.06 -16.52 -20.72
N GLU A 92 20.65 -15.46 -21.26
CA GLU A 92 20.35 -14.08 -20.87
C GLU A 92 18.88 -13.72 -21.15
N LEU A 93 18.33 -14.16 -22.28
CA LEU A 93 16.92 -13.98 -22.64
C LEU A 93 15.99 -14.72 -21.67
N ASP A 94 16.31 -15.97 -21.31
CA ASP A 94 15.55 -16.74 -20.32
C ASP A 94 15.56 -16.10 -18.94
N GLU A 95 16.71 -15.54 -18.52
CA GLU A 95 16.84 -14.83 -17.25
C GLU A 95 16.00 -13.55 -17.26
N ALA A 96 16.09 -12.74 -18.32
CA ALA A 96 15.27 -11.54 -18.48
C ALA A 96 13.76 -11.85 -18.53
N ASN A 97 13.36 -12.95 -19.17
CA ASN A 97 11.96 -13.38 -19.20
C ASN A 97 11.45 -13.76 -17.80
N ARG A 98 12.25 -14.48 -16.99
CA ARG A 98 11.87 -14.80 -15.61
C ARG A 98 11.76 -13.55 -14.74
N GLU A 99 12.67 -12.58 -14.90
CA GLU A 99 12.59 -11.30 -14.21
C GLU A 99 11.32 -10.52 -14.60
N LEU A 100 10.96 -10.52 -15.89
CA LEU A 100 9.72 -9.91 -16.37
C LEU A 100 8.47 -10.57 -15.76
N GLU A 101 8.41 -11.91 -15.73
CA GLU A 101 7.31 -12.65 -15.10
C GLU A 101 7.18 -12.33 -13.59
N GLU A 102 8.30 -12.21 -12.88
CA GLU A 102 8.31 -11.84 -11.46
C GLU A 102 7.82 -10.40 -11.26
N ILE A 103 8.25 -9.47 -12.10
CA ILE A 103 7.79 -8.07 -12.07
C ILE A 103 6.29 -7.99 -12.37
N GLU A 104 5.80 -8.72 -13.37
CA GLU A 104 4.37 -8.76 -13.73
C GLU A 104 3.53 -9.30 -12.56
N LYS A 105 3.98 -10.38 -11.94
CA LYS A 105 3.33 -10.93 -10.75
C LYS A 105 3.28 -9.91 -9.60
N ASN A 106 4.41 -9.27 -9.30
CA ASN A 106 4.48 -8.23 -8.26
C ASN A 106 3.56 -7.03 -8.58
N TYR A 107 3.44 -6.67 -9.85
CA TYR A 107 2.54 -5.61 -10.31
C TYR A 107 1.08 -5.98 -10.07
N VAL A 108 0.67 -7.21 -10.43
CA VAL A 108 -0.69 -7.70 -10.20
C VAL A 108 -1.02 -7.73 -8.71
N GLU A 109 -0.14 -8.28 -7.87
CA GLU A 109 -0.34 -8.33 -6.41
C GLU A 109 -0.45 -6.93 -5.80
N SER A 110 0.38 -5.99 -6.25
CA SER A 110 0.31 -4.59 -5.83
C SER A 110 -1.00 -3.93 -6.26
N ASN A 111 -1.46 -4.22 -7.48
CA ASN A 111 -2.72 -3.68 -8.00
C ASN A 111 -3.94 -4.22 -7.24
N GLU A 112 -3.94 -5.51 -6.87
CA GLU A 112 -4.96 -6.08 -5.99
C GLU A 112 -4.98 -5.41 -4.61
N LYS A 113 -3.81 -5.13 -4.05
CA LYS A 113 -3.69 -4.39 -2.77
C LYS A 113 -4.26 -2.97 -2.90
N VAL A 114 -3.98 -2.28 -4.00
CA VAL A 114 -4.55 -0.96 -4.29
C VAL A 114 -6.07 -1.04 -4.38
N ASN A 115 -6.63 -2.04 -5.07
CA ASN A 115 -8.09 -2.21 -5.16
C ASN A 115 -8.72 -2.44 -3.78
N ARG A 116 -8.11 -3.27 -2.92
CA ARG A 116 -8.59 -3.46 -1.54
C ARG A 116 -8.57 -2.16 -0.73
N LEU A 117 -7.49 -1.39 -0.83
CA LEU A 117 -7.38 -0.09 -0.16
C LEU A 117 -8.42 0.90 -0.68
N ASN A 118 -8.73 0.87 -1.98
CA ASN A 118 -9.74 1.74 -2.58
C ASN A 118 -11.15 1.42 -2.05
N VAL A 119 -11.51 0.13 -1.94
CA VAL A 119 -12.78 -0.28 -1.32
C VAL A 119 -12.86 0.16 0.15
N GLN A 120 -11.78 0.01 0.90
CA GLN A 120 -11.73 0.48 2.29
C GLN A 120 -11.86 2.01 2.40
N GLN A 121 -11.22 2.74 1.48
CA GLN A 121 -11.33 4.19 1.39
C GLN A 121 -12.78 4.61 1.09
N GLU A 122 -13.43 3.99 0.11
CA GLU A 122 -14.84 4.25 -0.22
C GLU A 122 -15.77 3.96 0.98
N SER A 123 -15.54 2.84 1.68
CA SER A 123 -16.29 2.52 2.90
C SER A 123 -16.11 3.58 3.98
N SER A 124 -14.87 4.03 4.20
CA SER A 124 -14.57 5.06 5.21
C SER A 124 -15.16 6.42 4.82
N GLN A 125 -15.16 6.76 3.53
CA GLN A 125 -15.78 7.98 3.01
C GLN A 125 -17.31 7.96 3.19
N ASN A 126 -17.95 6.81 2.99
CA ASN A 126 -19.38 6.63 3.22
C ASN A 126 -19.73 6.79 4.71
N GLU A 127 -18.91 6.25 5.62
CA GLU A 127 -19.08 6.44 7.06
C GLU A 127 -18.95 7.92 7.46
N ILE A 128 -17.95 8.62 6.91
CA ILE A 128 -17.79 10.07 7.14
C ILE A 128 -19.01 10.84 6.63
N ALA A 129 -19.55 10.48 5.47
CA ALA A 129 -20.74 11.13 4.90
C ALA A 129 -21.97 10.91 5.79
N PHE A 130 -22.17 9.68 6.28
CA PHE A 130 -23.25 9.35 7.21
C PHE A 130 -23.16 10.16 8.51
N LEU A 131 -21.97 10.21 9.13
CA LEU A 131 -21.75 10.99 10.35
C LEU A 131 -21.97 12.49 10.13
N ARG A 132 -21.68 13.01 8.94
CA ARG A 132 -21.97 14.41 8.59
C ARG A 132 -23.47 14.67 8.46
N GLU A 133 -24.21 13.76 7.83
CA GLU A 133 -25.67 13.87 7.71
C GLU A 133 -26.35 13.81 9.08
N GLU A 134 -25.90 12.90 9.97
CA GLU A 134 -26.36 12.84 11.35
C GLU A 134 -26.04 14.15 12.10
N GLN A 135 -24.83 14.67 11.96
CA GLN A 135 -24.43 15.96 12.56
C GLN A 135 -25.26 17.15 12.04
N ASP A 136 -25.58 17.18 10.74
CA ASP A 136 -26.43 18.22 10.16
C ASP A 136 -27.85 18.13 10.71
N GLY A 137 -28.38 16.91 10.91
CA GLY A 137 -29.65 16.67 11.58
C GLY A 137 -29.67 17.17 13.02
N ASP A 138 -28.64 16.86 13.79
CA ASP A 138 -28.48 17.35 15.17
C ASP A 138 -28.39 18.88 15.22
N LYS A 139 -27.67 19.50 14.27
CA LYS A 139 -27.55 20.96 14.18
C LYS A 139 -28.90 21.63 13.96
N ILE A 140 -29.76 21.06 13.11
CA ILE A 140 -31.14 21.55 12.91
C ILE A 140 -31.93 21.45 14.22
N LYS A 141 -31.87 20.30 14.88
CA LYS A 141 -32.58 20.06 16.14
C LYS A 141 -32.12 21.01 17.25
N ILE A 142 -30.82 21.28 17.35
CA ILE A 142 -30.28 22.28 18.28
C ILE A 142 -30.84 23.67 17.93
N GLY A 143 -30.85 24.04 16.65
CA GLY A 143 -31.42 25.32 16.20
C GLY A 143 -32.91 25.48 16.56
N ASP A 144 -33.71 24.42 16.39
CA ASP A 144 -35.12 24.41 16.76
C ASP A 144 -35.31 24.57 18.28
N LEU A 145 -34.50 23.87 19.08
CA LEU A 145 -34.52 23.99 20.54
C LEU A 145 -34.10 25.40 20.99
N GLU A 146 -33.06 25.99 20.39
CA GLU A 146 -32.65 27.36 20.66
C GLU A 146 -33.73 28.38 20.31
N ALA A 147 -34.45 28.17 19.19
CA ALA A 147 -35.60 29.01 18.83
C ALA A 147 -36.75 28.86 19.84
N ALA A 148 -37.07 27.63 20.26
CA ALA A 148 -38.08 27.38 21.27
C ALA A 148 -37.73 28.03 22.63
N ILE A 149 -36.46 27.93 23.06
CA ILE A 149 -35.97 28.59 24.27
C ILE A 149 -36.16 30.10 24.18
N ARG A 150 -35.73 30.74 23.08
CA ARG A 150 -35.90 32.19 22.89
C ARG A 150 -37.36 32.62 22.95
N ASN A 151 -38.27 31.84 22.38
CA ASN A 151 -39.70 32.12 22.44
C ASN A 151 -40.25 32.00 23.87
N LEU A 152 -39.81 31.00 24.63
CA LEU A 152 -40.19 30.83 26.04
C LEU A 152 -39.61 31.94 26.93
N GLU A 153 -38.37 32.35 26.70
CA GLU A 153 -37.73 33.47 27.39
C GLU A 153 -38.49 34.77 27.12
N HIS A 154 -38.88 35.02 25.87
CA HIS A 154 -39.69 36.18 25.51
C HIS A 154 -41.07 36.17 26.19
N GLY A 155 -41.77 35.03 26.15
CA GLY A 155 -43.06 34.88 26.82
C GLY A 155 -42.97 35.04 28.35
N LEU A 156 -41.90 34.53 28.96
CA LEU A 156 -41.63 34.72 30.38
C LEU A 156 -41.42 36.21 30.71
N GLN A 157 -40.68 36.93 29.87
CA GLN A 157 -40.45 38.36 30.05
C GLN A 157 -41.77 39.15 29.97
N GLU A 158 -42.64 38.85 29.00
CA GLU A 158 -43.96 39.47 28.90
C GLU A 158 -44.82 39.20 30.15
N GLU A 159 -44.84 37.97 30.65
CA GLU A 159 -45.57 37.63 31.88
C GLU A 159 -44.99 38.33 33.11
N GLN A 160 -43.66 38.49 33.19
CA GLN A 160 -43.02 39.28 34.25
C GLN A 160 -43.34 40.77 34.17
N GLU A 161 -43.51 41.33 32.97
CA GLU A 161 -43.97 42.70 32.78
C GLU A 161 -45.46 42.84 33.17
N ARG A 162 -46.32 41.92 32.74
CA ARG A 162 -47.74 41.88 33.16
C ARG A 162 -47.89 41.75 34.68
N ALA A 163 -47.08 40.90 35.32
CA ALA A 163 -47.09 40.76 36.77
C ALA A 163 -46.71 42.08 37.48
N ARG A 164 -45.67 42.76 36.98
CA ARG A 164 -45.26 44.09 37.48
C ARG A 164 -46.37 45.14 37.32
N GLU A 165 -47.02 45.20 36.16
CA GLU A 165 -48.15 46.11 35.94
C GLU A 165 -49.32 45.83 36.90
N LEU A 166 -49.61 44.56 37.19
CA LEU A 166 -50.65 44.19 38.14
C LEU A 166 -50.29 44.57 39.58
N ASP A 167 -49.03 44.38 39.99
CA ASP A 167 -48.53 44.80 41.29
C ASP A 167 -48.63 46.33 41.45
N GLU A 168 -48.21 47.10 40.45
CA GLU A 168 -48.34 48.56 40.45
C GLU A 168 -49.81 49.00 40.58
N ARG A 169 -50.72 48.40 39.80
CA ARG A 169 -52.16 48.69 39.89
C ARG A 169 -52.74 48.35 41.27
N LEU A 170 -52.26 47.28 41.90
CA LEU A 170 -52.72 46.86 43.21
C LEU A 170 -52.22 47.83 44.30
N ASP A 171 -51.00 48.32 44.19
CA ASP A 171 -50.45 49.35 45.08
C ASP A 171 -51.16 50.70 44.90
N GLU A 172 -51.47 51.10 43.65
CA GLU A 172 -52.30 52.27 43.38
C GLU A 172 -53.70 52.14 44.01
N GLU A 173 -54.34 50.98 43.89
CA GLU A 173 -55.66 50.74 44.49
C GLU A 173 -55.58 50.79 46.03
N ARG A 174 -54.55 50.21 46.64
CA ARG A 174 -54.30 50.30 48.09
C ARG A 174 -54.12 51.74 48.53
N HIS A 175 -53.32 52.51 47.81
CA HIS A 175 -53.10 53.93 48.11
C HIS A 175 -54.40 54.74 48.00
N GLN A 176 -55.21 54.51 46.95
CA GLN A 176 -56.51 55.15 46.80
C GLN A 176 -57.45 54.80 47.96
N ARG A 177 -57.53 53.52 48.35
CA ARG A 177 -58.33 53.09 49.51
C ARG A 177 -57.88 53.76 50.81
N GLU A 178 -56.56 53.92 51.01
CA GLU A 178 -56.03 54.62 52.18
C GLU A 178 -56.39 56.11 52.18
N VAL A 179 -56.29 56.78 51.04
CA VAL A 179 -56.70 58.19 50.89
C VAL A 179 -58.19 58.36 51.20
N VAL A 180 -59.06 57.51 50.62
CA VAL A 180 -60.50 57.53 50.89
C VAL A 180 -60.79 57.27 52.36
N ALA A 181 -60.19 56.25 52.97
CA ALA A 181 -60.38 55.97 54.40
C ALA A 181 -59.92 57.14 55.29
N ASN A 182 -58.82 57.82 54.94
CA ASN A 182 -58.36 59.01 55.64
C ASN A 182 -59.31 60.20 55.46
N GLN A 183 -59.87 60.39 54.26
CA GLN A 183 -60.89 61.41 53.99
C GLN A 183 -62.17 61.13 54.80
N GLU A 184 -62.72 59.91 54.73
CA GLU A 184 -63.89 59.49 55.51
C GLU A 184 -63.66 59.69 57.01
N LYS A 185 -62.47 59.35 57.53
CA LYS A 185 -62.11 59.58 58.93
C LYS A 185 -62.08 61.07 59.27
N GLN A 186 -61.58 61.93 58.38
CA GLN A 186 -61.60 63.38 58.58
C GLN A 186 -63.03 63.94 58.56
N GLU A 187 -63.88 63.49 57.63
CA GLU A 187 -65.28 63.88 57.55
C GLU A 187 -66.06 63.45 58.79
N ILE A 188 -65.90 62.19 59.23
CA ILE A 188 -66.50 61.69 60.49
C ILE A 188 -66.00 62.53 61.68
N GLN A 189 -64.70 62.85 61.73
CA GLN A 189 -64.16 63.68 62.80
C GLN A 189 -64.74 65.10 62.80
N GLN A 190 -64.94 65.70 61.62
CA GLN A 190 -65.63 66.99 61.49
C GLN A 190 -67.08 66.88 61.97
N PHE A 191 -67.81 65.87 61.52
CA PHE A 191 -69.19 65.63 61.93
C PHE A 191 -69.32 65.42 63.45
N VAL A 192 -68.41 64.65 64.06
CA VAL A 192 -68.35 64.47 65.52
C VAL A 192 -68.04 65.78 66.23
N ASN A 193 -67.15 66.61 65.69
CA ASN A 193 -66.84 67.93 66.26
C ASN A 193 -68.04 68.88 66.19
N ASP A 194 -68.77 68.87 65.07
CA ASP A 194 -69.96 69.69 64.88
C ASP A 194 -71.12 69.19 65.74
N LEU A 195 -71.36 67.88 65.81
CA LEU A 195 -72.31 67.31 66.77
C LEU A 195 -71.92 67.61 68.22
N ASN A 196 -70.63 67.62 68.57
CA ASN A 196 -70.20 68.02 69.91
C ASN A 196 -70.45 69.51 70.15
N ARG A 197 -70.22 70.37 69.15
CA ARG A 197 -70.58 71.80 69.23
C ARG A 197 -72.08 71.97 69.42
N GLU A 198 -72.89 71.31 68.59
CA GLU A 198 -74.35 71.29 68.70
C GLU A 198 -74.81 70.73 70.04
N ALA A 199 -74.19 69.68 70.55
CA ALA A 199 -74.49 69.13 71.87
C ALA A 199 -74.10 70.12 72.98
N THR A 200 -73.00 70.86 72.84
CA THR A 200 -72.64 71.93 73.80
C THR A 200 -73.59 73.12 73.73
N THR A 201 -73.97 73.58 72.54
CA THR A 201 -74.96 74.65 72.38
C THR A 201 -76.32 74.21 72.90
N ALA A 202 -76.78 73.01 72.57
CA ALA A 202 -77.99 72.40 73.10
C ALA A 202 -77.92 72.21 74.63
N LYS A 203 -76.75 71.91 75.19
CA LYS A 203 -76.55 71.82 76.65
C LYS A 203 -76.61 73.20 77.31
N ASP A 204 -76.05 74.24 76.69
CA ASP A 204 -76.14 75.61 77.18
C ASP A 204 -77.55 76.20 77.02
N GLU A 205 -78.24 75.86 75.94
CA GLU A 205 -79.67 76.12 75.74
C GLU A 205 -80.51 75.35 76.76
N ALA A 206 -80.23 74.06 77.00
CA ALA A 206 -80.88 73.28 78.05
C ALA A 206 -80.58 73.83 79.44
N ARG A 207 -79.42 74.46 79.69
CA ARG A 207 -79.14 75.21 80.92
C ARG A 207 -79.93 76.51 81.01
N ARG A 208 -80.08 77.26 79.91
CA ARG A 208 -80.94 78.45 79.84
C ARG A 208 -82.41 78.10 80.03
N LEU A 209 -82.87 77.06 79.34
CA LEU A 209 -84.21 76.48 79.46
C LEU A 209 -84.40 75.86 80.84
N ARG A 210 -83.40 75.22 81.47
CA ARG A 210 -83.51 74.78 82.87
C ARG A 210 -83.61 75.96 83.83
N LYS A 211 -82.92 77.07 83.60
CA LYS A 211 -83.09 78.29 84.40
C LYS A 211 -84.50 78.90 84.23
N SER A 212 -85.02 78.93 83.00
CA SER A 212 -86.41 79.37 82.74
C SER A 212 -87.45 78.36 83.20
N LEU A 213 -87.11 77.07 83.21
CA LEU A 213 -87.94 75.97 83.67
C LEU A 213 -87.95 75.92 85.20
N THR A 214 -86.85 76.16 85.92
CA THR A 214 -86.90 76.33 87.39
C THR A 214 -87.75 77.53 87.80
N SER A 215 -87.83 78.56 86.95
CA SER A 215 -88.77 79.67 87.12
C SER A 215 -90.23 79.27 86.85
N ARG A 216 -90.48 78.30 85.96
CA ARG A 216 -91.82 77.78 85.62
C ARG A 216 -92.23 76.52 86.41
N GLU A 217 -91.29 75.78 87.00
CA GLU A 217 -91.50 74.59 87.84
C GLU A 217 -92.00 75.01 89.22
N VAL A 218 -91.67 76.22 89.67
CA VAL A 218 -92.35 76.87 90.80
C VAL A 218 -93.85 77.10 90.50
N GLU A 219 -94.23 77.32 89.22
CA GLU A 219 -95.62 77.50 88.80
C GLU A 219 -96.32 76.18 88.39
N ALA A 220 -95.58 75.15 88.00
CA ALA A 220 -96.12 73.85 87.56
C ALA A 220 -96.12 72.76 88.65
N ALA A 221 -95.35 72.91 89.74
CA ALA A 221 -95.41 72.02 90.92
C ALA A 221 -96.78 72.05 91.61
N GLU A 222 -97.56 73.13 91.47
CA GLU A 222 -98.95 73.23 91.93
C GLU A 222 -99.94 72.39 91.07
N TRP A 223 -99.56 72.06 89.83
CA TRP A 223 -100.42 71.33 88.87
C TRP A 223 -100.07 69.86 88.74
N LYS A 224 -98.85 69.45 89.12
CA LYS A 224 -98.37 68.06 89.04
C LYS A 224 -98.83 67.16 90.20
N GLN A 225 -99.33 67.74 91.28
CA GLN A 225 -99.99 67.01 92.38
C GLN A 225 -101.39 66.50 92.00
N ARG A 226 -101.96 66.94 90.85
CA ARG A 226 -103.28 66.53 90.33
C ARG A 226 -103.26 65.57 89.13
N LEU A 227 -102.08 65.27 88.57
CA LEU A 227 -101.94 64.35 87.43
C LEU A 227 -101.40 62.96 87.84
N MET A 228 -100.75 62.85 89.00
CA MET A 228 -100.29 61.56 89.56
C MET A 228 -101.45 60.63 90.00
N GLU A 229 -102.69 61.13 90.05
CA GLU A 229 -103.89 60.31 90.33
C GLU A 229 -104.49 59.65 89.07
N LEU A 230 -104.06 60.02 87.85
CA LEU A 230 -104.65 59.52 86.59
C LEU A 230 -103.76 58.52 85.81
N GLU A 231 -102.45 58.47 86.06
CA GLU A 231 -101.53 57.57 85.33
C GLU A 231 -101.39 56.18 85.98
N ASN A 232 -101.93 56.00 87.19
CA ASN A 232 -101.93 54.70 87.88
C ASN A 232 -102.99 53.71 87.36
N ASN A 233 -103.88 54.15 86.46
CA ASN A 233 -104.96 53.33 85.87
C ASN A 233 -104.72 52.94 84.39
N LEU A 234 -103.51 53.17 83.85
CA LEU A 234 -103.14 52.80 82.47
C LEU A 234 -101.84 51.96 82.41
N ARG A 235 -101.57 51.17 83.46
CA ARG A 235 -100.55 50.11 83.48
C ARG A 235 -101.12 48.70 83.69
N GLU A 236 -102.45 48.57 83.63
CA GLU A 236 -103.16 47.30 83.79
C GLU A 236 -103.75 46.75 82.47
N ALA A 237 -103.47 47.40 81.34
CA ALA A 237 -103.93 46.97 80.03
C ALA A 237 -102.74 46.61 79.13
N LEU A 238 -102.63 45.29 78.90
CA LEU A 238 -102.03 44.65 77.72
C LEU A 238 -100.56 44.25 77.83
N GLY A 239 -100.37 43.27 78.69
CA GLY A 239 -99.29 42.29 78.60
C GLY A 239 -99.37 41.38 77.36
N ASP A 240 -98.19 40.79 77.16
CA ASP A 240 -97.61 39.89 76.16
C ASP A 240 -98.41 38.62 75.77
N LEU A 241 -98.14 38.01 74.58
CA LEU A 241 -98.47 36.59 74.29
C LEU A 241 -97.72 35.97 73.06
N ASN A 242 -96.65 35.21 73.35
CA ASN A 242 -96.28 33.82 72.95
C ASN A 242 -96.25 33.24 71.49
N GLY A 243 -95.07 32.67 71.13
CA GLY A 243 -94.83 31.57 70.16
C GLY A 243 -93.38 31.48 69.61
N THR A 244 -92.58 30.44 69.92
CA THR A 244 -91.11 30.39 69.67
C THR A 244 -90.65 29.85 68.29
N ARG A 245 -89.88 30.69 67.59
CA ARG A 245 -89.16 30.47 66.30
C ARG A 245 -88.13 29.33 66.28
N SER A 246 -87.89 28.64 67.39
CA SER A 246 -86.66 27.86 67.63
C SER A 246 -86.64 26.44 67.03
N SER A 247 -87.78 25.77 66.84
CA SER A 247 -87.80 24.36 66.38
C SER A 247 -87.55 24.21 64.87
N LEU A 248 -87.98 25.19 64.06
CA LEU A 248 -87.81 25.20 62.61
C LEU A 248 -86.36 25.52 62.21
N LEU A 249 -85.72 26.42 62.96
CA LEU A 249 -84.30 26.77 62.77
C LEU A 249 -83.37 25.57 63.03
N ASN A 250 -83.69 24.69 63.99
CA ASN A 250 -82.86 23.52 64.31
C ASN A 250 -82.84 22.45 63.20
N SER A 251 -83.97 22.26 62.50
CA SER A 251 -84.04 21.27 61.40
C SER A 251 -83.31 21.75 60.15
N ILE A 252 -83.42 23.05 59.84
CA ILE A 252 -82.67 23.69 58.73
C ILE A 252 -81.16 23.60 58.99
N ALA A 253 -80.72 23.87 60.23
CA ALA A 253 -79.31 23.75 60.59
C ALA A 253 -78.76 22.32 60.48
N LYS A 254 -79.60 21.28 60.65
CA LYS A 254 -79.16 19.89 60.47
C LYS A 254 -78.93 19.55 59.00
N LEU A 255 -79.88 19.92 58.12
CA LEU A 255 -79.77 19.70 56.68
C LEU A 255 -78.60 20.49 56.05
N GLN A 256 -78.32 21.71 56.54
CA GLN A 256 -77.16 22.49 56.11
C GLN A 256 -75.84 21.78 56.43
N ARG A 257 -75.70 21.21 57.64
CA ARG A 257 -74.50 20.44 58.00
C ARG A 257 -74.32 19.17 57.16
N GLU A 258 -75.42 18.46 56.90
CA GLU A 258 -75.38 17.26 56.05
C GLU A 258 -74.97 17.62 54.61
N LEU A 259 -75.51 18.70 54.05
CA LEU A 259 -75.12 19.20 52.72
C LEU A 259 -73.64 19.60 52.68
N GLU A 260 -73.15 20.37 53.66
CA GLU A 260 -71.74 20.76 53.74
C GLU A 260 -70.81 19.55 53.85
N ASN A 261 -71.19 18.51 54.59
CA ASN A 261 -70.40 17.29 54.70
C ASN A 261 -70.33 16.54 53.37
N THR A 262 -71.45 16.40 52.64
CA THR A 262 -71.44 15.77 51.32
C THR A 262 -70.60 16.54 50.29
N ILE A 263 -70.55 17.88 50.38
CA ILE A 263 -69.70 18.71 49.52
C ILE A 263 -68.22 18.46 49.85
N ARG A 264 -67.85 18.43 51.13
CA ARG A 264 -66.47 18.13 51.55
C ARG A 264 -66.01 16.74 51.12
N ASP A 265 -66.88 15.74 51.23
CA ASP A 265 -66.59 14.36 50.79
C ASP A 265 -66.42 14.29 49.27
N LEU A 266 -67.26 15.01 48.51
CA LEU A 266 -67.13 15.11 47.06
C LEU A 266 -65.81 15.77 46.65
N ASP A 267 -65.42 16.86 47.30
CA ASP A 267 -64.15 17.54 46.99
C ASP A 267 -62.93 16.69 47.35
N SER A 268 -62.99 15.92 48.45
CA SER A 268 -61.97 14.93 48.80
C SER A 268 -61.86 13.83 47.74
N SER A 269 -62.99 13.32 47.25
CA SER A 269 -63.00 12.28 46.19
C SER A 269 -62.44 12.80 44.86
N LYS A 270 -62.73 14.05 44.49
CA LYS A 270 -62.15 14.71 43.31
C LYS A 270 -60.65 14.90 43.43
N ALA A 271 -60.17 15.33 44.60
CA ALA A 271 -58.73 15.49 44.85
C ALA A 271 -57.99 14.14 44.74
N ALA A 272 -58.56 13.07 45.31
CA ALA A 272 -58.01 11.73 45.21
C ALA A 272 -57.98 11.21 43.77
N LEU A 273 -59.01 11.48 42.97
CA LEU A 273 -59.04 11.12 41.55
C LEU A 273 -57.96 11.85 40.75
N ALA A 274 -57.81 13.17 40.95
CA ALA A 274 -56.78 13.96 40.29
C ALA A 274 -55.36 13.50 40.65
N GLU A 275 -55.13 13.05 41.89
CA GLU A 275 -53.87 12.43 42.29
C GLU A 275 -53.63 11.10 41.57
N LYS A 276 -54.65 10.23 41.46
CA LYS A 276 -54.54 8.97 40.71
C LYS A 276 -54.27 9.20 39.22
N GLU A 277 -54.91 10.19 38.59
CA GLU A 277 -54.65 10.55 37.19
C GLU A 277 -53.20 11.02 36.98
N ARG A 278 -52.66 11.85 37.89
CA ARG A 278 -51.25 12.24 37.86
C ARG A 278 -50.31 11.03 38.00
N MET A 279 -50.62 10.12 38.92
CA MET A 279 -49.82 8.89 39.13
C MET A 279 -49.87 7.95 37.93
N ILE A 280 -51.00 7.84 37.24
CA ILE A 280 -51.12 7.05 36.00
C ILE A 280 -50.26 7.68 34.92
N LYS A 281 -50.35 8.99 34.71
CA LYS A 281 -49.53 9.70 33.72
C LYS A 281 -48.03 9.51 33.96
N GLN A 282 -47.58 9.66 35.21
CA GLN A 282 -46.18 9.40 35.58
C GLN A 282 -45.75 7.95 35.29
N ARG A 283 -46.64 6.97 35.49
CA ARG A 283 -46.35 5.57 35.17
C ARG A 283 -46.28 5.35 33.66
N ASP A 284 -47.15 5.97 32.89
CA ASP A 284 -47.14 5.88 31.43
C ASP A 284 -45.84 6.48 30.87
N ASP A 285 -45.43 7.66 31.35
CA ASP A 285 -44.16 8.30 30.98
C ASP A 285 -42.94 7.39 31.30
N LEU A 286 -42.95 6.73 32.47
CA LEU A 286 -41.90 5.78 32.86
C LEU A 286 -41.89 4.52 31.99
N LEU A 287 -43.08 3.98 31.65
CA LEU A 287 -43.19 2.82 30.78
C LEU A 287 -42.71 3.13 29.37
N GLU A 288 -43.02 4.31 28.84
CA GLU A 288 -42.52 4.77 27.55
C GLU A 288 -40.99 4.93 27.56
N SER A 289 -40.44 5.53 28.62
CA SER A 289 -38.99 5.66 28.81
C SER A 289 -38.30 4.29 28.84
N HIS A 290 -38.83 3.34 29.62
CA HIS A 290 -38.28 1.99 29.72
C HIS A 290 -38.42 1.20 28.40
N ALA A 291 -39.51 1.40 27.64
CA ALA A 291 -39.69 0.79 26.33
C ALA A 291 -38.65 1.30 25.32
N LEU A 292 -38.35 2.60 25.33
CA LEU A 292 -37.30 3.20 24.50
C LEU A 292 -35.92 2.70 24.90
N GLU A 293 -35.63 2.63 26.20
CA GLU A 293 -34.35 2.09 26.71
C GLU A 293 -34.19 0.62 26.34
N SER A 294 -35.25 -0.19 26.49
CA SER A 294 -35.25 -1.60 26.08
C SER A 294 -34.98 -1.77 24.58
N ARG A 295 -35.55 -0.91 23.73
CA ARG A 295 -35.27 -0.91 22.29
C ARG A 295 -33.82 -0.55 22.00
N LYS A 296 -33.28 0.49 22.63
CA LYS A 296 -31.86 0.88 22.50
C LYS A 296 -30.92 -0.25 22.92
N LEU A 297 -31.21 -0.94 24.03
CA LEU A 297 -30.42 -2.08 24.49
C LEU A 297 -30.47 -3.25 23.49
N ALA A 298 -31.64 -3.52 22.91
CA ALA A 298 -31.79 -4.54 21.87
C ALA A 298 -30.96 -4.19 20.62
N ASP A 299 -31.01 -2.94 20.16
CA ASP A 299 -30.23 -2.48 19.01
C ASP A 299 -28.72 -2.56 19.28
N MET A 300 -28.26 -2.23 20.49
CA MET A 300 -26.86 -2.37 20.89
C MET A 300 -26.42 -3.84 20.92
N LEU A 301 -27.25 -4.74 21.43
CA LEU A 301 -26.97 -6.18 21.45
C LEU A 301 -26.88 -6.76 20.03
N ASP A 302 -27.74 -6.33 19.12
CA ASP A 302 -27.69 -6.78 17.72
C ASP A 302 -26.46 -6.24 16.99
N LYS A 303 -26.07 -4.99 17.25
CA LYS A 303 -24.79 -4.43 16.77
C LYS A 303 -23.59 -5.20 17.32
N GLU A 304 -23.58 -5.55 18.62
CA GLU A 304 -22.52 -6.35 19.23
C GLU A 304 -22.45 -7.76 18.60
N ARG A 305 -23.60 -8.40 18.38
CA ARG A 305 -23.65 -9.71 17.69
C ARG A 305 -23.14 -9.63 16.25
N GLN A 306 -23.48 -8.57 15.53
CA GLN A 306 -23.01 -8.36 14.16
C GLN A 306 -21.51 -8.12 14.12
N THR A 307 -20.98 -7.23 14.96
CA THR A 307 -19.54 -6.99 15.08
C THR A 307 -18.79 -8.26 15.47
N HIS A 308 -19.31 -9.04 16.43
CA HIS A 308 -18.69 -10.31 16.82
C HIS A 308 -18.67 -11.34 15.67
N ARG A 309 -19.75 -11.43 14.86
CA ARG A 309 -19.77 -12.28 13.66
C ARG A 309 -18.74 -11.83 12.63
N LEU A 310 -18.63 -10.53 12.38
CA LEU A 310 -17.65 -9.97 11.44
C LEU A 310 -16.22 -10.27 11.90
N THR A 311 -15.89 -10.01 13.17
CA THR A 311 -14.58 -10.31 13.74
C THR A 311 -14.26 -11.81 13.67
N LYS A 312 -15.23 -12.69 13.97
CA LYS A 312 -15.07 -14.15 13.85
C LYS A 312 -14.77 -14.58 12.40
N ASN A 313 -15.49 -14.02 11.43
CA ASN A 313 -15.25 -14.31 10.02
C ASN A 313 -13.86 -13.82 9.58
N HIS A 314 -13.47 -12.62 9.99
CA HIS A 314 -12.15 -12.06 9.71
C HIS A 314 -11.02 -12.95 10.25
N PHE A 315 -11.10 -13.41 11.50
CA PHE A 315 -10.11 -14.34 12.04
C PHE A 315 -10.08 -15.69 11.32
N LYS A 316 -11.24 -16.17 10.85
CA LYS A 316 -11.32 -17.42 10.06
C LYS A 316 -10.63 -17.26 8.70
N GLU A 317 -10.81 -16.12 8.04
CA GLU A 317 -10.13 -15.78 6.79
C GLU A 317 -8.61 -15.68 7.00
N GLN A 318 -8.16 -14.94 8.01
CA GLN A 318 -6.74 -14.82 8.36
C GLN A 318 -6.09 -16.20 8.64
N LEU A 319 -6.78 -17.08 9.38
CA LEU A 319 -6.29 -18.43 9.63
C LEU A 319 -6.20 -19.26 8.34
N THR A 320 -7.13 -19.08 7.41
CA THR A 320 -7.14 -19.79 6.12
C THR A 320 -5.98 -19.31 5.24
N GLU A 321 -5.77 -17.99 5.15
CA GLU A 321 -4.64 -17.38 4.44
C GLU A 321 -3.30 -17.86 5.02
N ARG A 322 -3.14 -17.80 6.35
CA ARG A 322 -1.96 -18.35 7.05
C ARG A 322 -1.73 -19.82 6.67
N ASN A 323 -2.77 -20.65 6.69
CA ASN A 323 -2.64 -22.07 6.40
C ASN A 323 -2.26 -22.33 4.93
N ASN A 324 -2.76 -21.52 3.98
CA ASN A 324 -2.34 -21.58 2.58
C ASN A 324 -0.86 -21.24 2.40
N LEU A 325 -0.39 -20.15 3.03
CA LEU A 325 1.02 -19.73 3.00
C LEU A 325 1.92 -20.81 3.58
N LEU A 326 1.53 -21.37 4.73
CA LEU A 326 2.25 -22.45 5.39
C LEU A 326 2.36 -23.70 4.52
N LEU A 327 1.27 -24.09 3.85
CA LEU A 327 1.26 -25.23 2.94
C LEU A 327 2.16 -25.00 1.72
N GLY A 328 2.12 -23.79 1.15
CA GLY A 328 3.03 -23.39 0.07
C GLY A 328 4.49 -23.40 0.49
N LEU A 329 4.77 -22.94 1.71
CA LEU A 329 6.11 -22.93 2.29
C LEU A 329 6.63 -24.37 2.50
N TRP A 330 5.78 -25.29 2.97
CA TRP A 330 6.11 -26.72 3.01
C TRP A 330 6.45 -27.28 1.62
N GLY A 331 5.66 -26.95 0.59
CA GLY A 331 5.94 -27.40 -0.78
C GLY A 331 7.32 -26.96 -1.29
N ARG A 332 7.70 -25.70 -1.00
CA ARG A 332 9.02 -25.17 -1.38
C ARG A 332 10.16 -25.79 -0.55
N LEU A 333 10.01 -25.86 0.77
CA LEU A 333 11.07 -26.40 1.63
C LEU A 333 11.31 -27.89 1.40
N SER A 334 10.24 -28.68 1.24
CA SER A 334 10.36 -30.11 0.95
C SER A 334 11.05 -30.37 -0.40
N SER A 335 10.78 -29.53 -1.40
CA SER A 335 11.50 -29.56 -2.69
C SER A 335 13.00 -29.28 -2.53
N LEU A 336 13.37 -28.25 -1.75
CA LEU A 336 14.77 -27.93 -1.47
C LEU A 336 15.53 -29.02 -0.71
N CYS A 337 14.83 -29.81 0.12
CA CYS A 337 15.42 -30.93 0.85
C CYS A 337 15.65 -32.18 -0.03
N GLY A 338 15.08 -32.21 -1.24
CA GLY A 338 15.19 -33.34 -2.17
C GLY A 338 14.10 -34.41 -1.97
N THR A 339 13.96 -35.26 -2.99
CA THR A 339 12.89 -36.27 -3.10
C THR A 339 12.91 -37.30 -1.98
N ASP A 340 14.10 -37.79 -1.60
CA ASP A 340 14.24 -38.82 -0.58
C ASP A 340 13.86 -38.31 0.81
N TRP A 341 14.28 -37.08 1.13
CA TRP A 341 13.90 -36.44 2.39
C TRP A 341 12.39 -36.16 2.43
N SER A 342 11.84 -35.63 1.33
CA SER A 342 10.41 -35.33 1.21
C SER A 342 9.56 -36.58 1.36
N HIS A 343 9.96 -37.71 0.77
CA HIS A 343 9.26 -38.98 0.91
C HIS A 343 9.21 -39.45 2.37
N ASN A 344 10.35 -39.41 3.06
CA ASN A 344 10.47 -39.85 4.47
C ASN A 344 9.74 -38.93 5.46
N ASN A 345 9.54 -37.65 5.12
CA ASN A 345 8.89 -36.65 5.97
C ASN A 345 7.51 -36.23 5.44
N SER A 346 6.95 -37.00 4.51
CA SER A 346 5.72 -36.67 3.78
C SER A 346 4.47 -36.64 4.66
N LEU A 347 4.48 -37.31 5.81
CA LEU A 347 3.32 -37.44 6.69
C LEU A 347 3.43 -36.57 7.94
N ILE A 348 2.37 -35.83 8.25
CA ILE A 348 2.17 -35.13 9.52
C ILE A 348 1.83 -36.18 10.58
N ASN A 349 2.65 -36.25 11.64
CA ASN A 349 2.54 -37.24 12.71
C ASN A 349 2.44 -38.70 12.20
N GLY A 350 2.96 -39.00 11.00
CA GLY A 350 2.90 -40.33 10.39
C GLY A 350 1.51 -40.78 9.91
N ARG A 351 0.52 -39.87 9.79
CA ARG A 351 -0.87 -40.25 9.49
C ARG A 351 -1.51 -39.54 8.31
N ALA A 352 -1.15 -38.29 8.05
CA ALA A 352 -1.83 -37.49 7.03
C ALA A 352 -0.84 -36.72 6.17
N LEU A 353 -1.10 -36.64 4.86
CA LEU A 353 -0.36 -35.77 3.98
C LEU A 353 -0.69 -34.29 4.28
N PRO A 354 0.27 -33.37 4.10
CA PRO A 354 0.04 -31.93 4.15
C PRO A 354 -1.09 -31.48 3.23
N SER A 355 -2.12 -30.90 3.84
CA SER A 355 -3.28 -30.31 3.19
C SER A 355 -3.78 -29.15 4.03
N LEU A 356 -4.66 -28.30 3.47
CA LEU A 356 -5.21 -27.15 4.19
C LEU A 356 -5.94 -27.57 5.49
N GLU A 357 -6.68 -28.68 5.42
CA GLU A 357 -7.38 -29.27 6.55
C GLU A 357 -6.40 -29.82 7.61
N ALA A 358 -5.33 -30.49 7.17
CA ALA A 358 -4.30 -31.03 8.05
C ALA A 358 -3.50 -29.91 8.74
N VAL A 359 -3.20 -28.80 8.05
CA VAL A 359 -2.56 -27.63 8.67
C VAL A 359 -3.47 -27.00 9.72
N SER A 360 -4.79 -26.97 9.48
CA SER A 360 -5.77 -26.42 10.43
C SER A 360 -5.92 -27.29 11.69
N THR A 361 -6.04 -28.60 11.52
CA THR A 361 -6.36 -29.55 12.60
C THR A 361 -5.13 -30.14 13.29
N MET A 362 -3.98 -30.18 12.61
CA MET A 362 -2.74 -30.79 13.09
C MET A 362 -1.54 -29.84 13.00
N PHE A 363 -1.78 -28.54 13.22
CA PHE A 363 -0.76 -27.49 13.14
C PHE A 363 0.55 -27.80 13.91
N PRO A 364 0.52 -28.33 15.16
CA PRO A 364 1.77 -28.63 15.87
C PRO A 364 2.64 -29.69 15.18
N GLY A 365 2.02 -30.72 14.58
CA GLY A 365 2.73 -31.75 13.82
C GLY A 365 3.28 -31.19 12.52
N PHE A 366 2.48 -30.41 11.80
CA PHE A 366 2.91 -29.75 10.57
C PHE A 366 4.07 -28.78 10.80
N SER A 367 4.02 -27.98 11.88
CA SER A 367 5.10 -27.08 12.27
C SER A 367 6.41 -27.81 12.57
N LYS A 368 6.35 -29.00 13.19
CA LYS A 368 7.55 -29.86 13.38
C LYS A 368 8.17 -30.30 12.05
N ASN A 369 7.36 -30.69 11.07
CA ASN A 369 7.86 -31.08 9.75
C ASN A 369 8.51 -29.89 9.03
N LEU A 370 7.91 -28.69 9.11
CA LEU A 370 8.52 -27.46 8.59
C LEU A 370 9.87 -27.17 9.24
N LEU A 371 9.96 -27.24 10.57
CA LEU A 371 11.21 -27.03 11.31
C LEU A 371 12.28 -28.08 10.94
N ALA A 372 11.87 -29.33 10.70
CA ALA A 372 12.78 -30.37 10.24
C ALA A 372 13.35 -30.03 8.84
N ALA A 373 12.52 -29.54 7.92
CA ALA A 373 12.96 -29.10 6.60
C ALA A 373 13.97 -27.95 6.69
N VAL A 374 13.67 -26.95 7.52
CA VAL A 374 14.59 -25.81 7.77
C VAL A 374 15.94 -26.30 8.29
N LYS A 375 15.96 -27.19 9.29
CA LYS A 375 17.22 -27.75 9.83
C LYS A 375 18.03 -28.52 8.78
N THR A 376 17.36 -29.25 7.89
CA THR A 376 18.04 -29.94 6.79
C THR A 376 18.68 -28.93 5.83
N ILE A 377 17.97 -27.86 5.48
CA ILE A 377 18.51 -26.79 4.63
C ILE A 377 19.67 -26.05 5.32
N GLU A 378 19.56 -25.74 6.61
CA GLU A 378 20.65 -25.14 7.39
C GLU A 378 21.91 -25.99 7.35
N THR A 379 21.78 -27.32 7.46
CA THR A 379 22.88 -28.26 7.36
C THR A 379 23.51 -28.24 5.96
N LEU A 380 22.68 -28.31 4.90
CA LEU A 380 23.15 -28.26 3.51
C LEU A 380 23.92 -26.96 3.19
N VAL A 381 23.42 -25.82 3.66
CA VAL A 381 24.07 -24.52 3.50
C VAL A 381 25.38 -24.46 4.30
N GLY A 382 25.39 -25.01 5.52
CA GLY A 382 26.59 -25.15 6.34
C GLY A 382 27.69 -25.94 5.63
N ASP A 383 27.34 -27.11 5.10
CA ASP A 383 28.27 -27.99 4.39
C ASP A 383 28.78 -27.36 3.08
N PHE A 384 27.90 -26.68 2.34
CA PHE A 384 28.30 -25.93 1.16
C PHE A 384 29.32 -24.83 1.50
N ARG A 385 29.06 -24.05 2.55
CA ARG A 385 29.99 -23.01 3.03
C ARG A 385 31.34 -23.60 3.45
N GLY A 386 31.33 -24.78 4.08
CA GLY A 386 32.54 -25.54 4.39
C GLY A 386 33.35 -25.88 3.14
N ARG A 387 32.69 -26.47 2.14
CA ARG A 387 33.32 -26.83 0.85
C ARG A 387 33.89 -25.63 0.11
N VAL A 388 33.21 -24.48 0.12
CA VAL A 388 33.72 -23.23 -0.47
C VAL A 388 35.01 -22.79 0.22
N LYS A 389 35.05 -22.78 1.55
CA LYS A 389 36.27 -22.43 2.30
C LYS A 389 37.43 -23.41 2.01
N ASP A 390 37.14 -24.69 1.89
CA ASP A 390 38.15 -25.69 1.54
C ASP A 390 38.65 -25.56 0.11
N LEU A 391 37.78 -25.15 -0.82
CA LEU A 391 38.15 -24.83 -2.19
C LEU A 391 39.04 -23.58 -2.23
N ASP A 392 38.65 -22.50 -1.57
CA ASP A 392 39.44 -21.27 -1.47
C ASP A 392 40.83 -21.57 -0.88
N ARG A 393 40.90 -22.37 0.19
CA ARG A 393 42.17 -22.76 0.79
C ARG A 393 43.05 -23.57 -0.16
N ARG A 394 42.46 -24.47 -0.96
CA ARG A 394 43.19 -25.26 -1.97
C ARG A 394 43.68 -24.38 -3.11
N LEU A 395 42.82 -23.53 -3.67
CA LEU A 395 43.17 -22.58 -4.72
C LEU A 395 44.26 -21.60 -4.28
N TRP A 396 44.19 -21.12 -3.04
CA TRP A 396 45.23 -20.23 -2.50
C TRP A 396 46.59 -20.92 -2.37
N LYS A 397 46.62 -22.20 -1.94
CA LYS A 397 47.85 -23.00 -1.92
C LYS A 397 48.42 -23.23 -3.32
N GLU A 398 47.57 -23.58 -4.28
CA GLU A 398 47.99 -23.77 -5.68
C GLU A 398 48.53 -22.46 -6.27
N TYR A 399 47.83 -21.36 -6.04
CA TYR A 399 48.26 -20.02 -6.45
C TYR A 399 49.62 -19.64 -5.85
N SER A 400 49.79 -19.77 -4.54
CA SER A 400 51.06 -19.48 -3.87
C SER A 400 52.21 -20.37 -4.36
N THR A 401 51.92 -21.64 -4.68
CA THR A 401 52.93 -22.55 -5.25
C THR A 401 53.35 -22.09 -6.65
N LEU A 402 52.38 -21.66 -7.46
CA LEU A 402 52.63 -21.17 -8.80
C LEU A 402 53.39 -19.83 -8.78
N GLU A 403 53.02 -18.92 -7.89
CA GLU A 403 53.70 -17.64 -7.65
C GLU A 403 55.16 -17.87 -7.25
N ASN A 404 55.43 -18.76 -6.29
CA ASN A 404 56.80 -19.12 -5.90
C ASN A 404 57.61 -19.71 -7.05
N ARG A 405 56.99 -20.52 -7.93
CA ARG A 405 57.67 -21.06 -9.12
C ARG A 405 58.03 -19.95 -10.12
N PHE A 406 57.11 -19.02 -10.37
CA PHE A 406 57.36 -17.87 -11.23
C PHE A 406 58.46 -16.97 -10.65
N GLU A 407 58.40 -16.65 -9.36
CA GLU A 407 59.44 -15.89 -8.63
C GLU A 407 60.84 -16.52 -8.82
N ILE A 408 60.95 -17.85 -8.73
CA ILE A 408 62.21 -18.58 -8.96
C ILE A 408 62.65 -18.47 -10.42
N GLN A 409 61.74 -18.62 -11.38
CA GLN A 409 62.07 -18.51 -12.81
C GLN A 409 62.49 -17.09 -13.19
N THR A 410 61.81 -16.06 -12.67
CA THR A 410 62.18 -14.66 -12.86
C THR A 410 63.58 -14.40 -12.33
N LYS A 411 63.90 -14.86 -11.11
CA LYS A 411 65.27 -14.73 -10.55
C LYS A 411 66.32 -15.46 -11.39
N LYS A 412 65.98 -16.60 -11.99
CA LYS A 412 66.89 -17.32 -12.92
C LYS A 412 67.08 -16.52 -14.21
N LEU A 413 66.02 -15.95 -14.75
CA LEU A 413 66.05 -15.10 -15.94
C LEU A 413 66.92 -13.87 -15.68
N ASP A 414 66.74 -13.16 -14.56
CA ASP A 414 67.55 -11.99 -14.19
C ASP A 414 69.05 -12.33 -14.09
N ARG A 415 69.39 -13.51 -13.55
CA ARG A 415 70.79 -13.99 -13.49
C ARG A 415 71.36 -14.26 -14.87
N LEU A 416 70.59 -14.90 -15.75
CA LEU A 416 71.00 -15.16 -17.14
C LEU A 416 71.14 -13.85 -17.92
N GLU A 417 70.23 -12.90 -17.73
CA GLU A 417 70.32 -11.58 -18.33
C GLU A 417 71.56 -10.82 -17.83
N THR A 418 71.86 -10.90 -16.53
CA THR A 418 73.08 -10.32 -15.95
C THR A 418 74.33 -10.94 -16.55
N LEU A 419 74.38 -12.28 -16.68
CA LEU A 419 75.50 -12.98 -17.32
C LEU A 419 75.66 -12.58 -18.79
N ALA A 420 74.56 -12.53 -19.55
CA ALA A 420 74.56 -12.09 -20.94
C ALA A 420 75.00 -10.63 -21.10
N ARG A 421 74.59 -9.74 -20.19
CA ARG A 421 75.03 -8.33 -20.17
C ARG A 421 76.49 -8.16 -19.75
N SER A 422 77.00 -9.05 -18.88
CA SER A 422 78.41 -9.07 -18.46
C SER A 422 79.35 -9.73 -19.45
N ALA A 423 78.83 -10.54 -20.38
CA ALA A 423 79.57 -11.14 -21.48
C ALA A 423 79.81 -10.12 -22.60
N VAL A 424 80.83 -9.29 -22.44
CA VAL A 424 81.41 -8.48 -23.54
C VAL A 424 82.13 -9.43 -24.52
N PRO A 425 81.89 -9.34 -25.83
CA PRO A 425 82.50 -10.25 -26.80
C PRO A 425 83.95 -9.85 -27.08
N PHE A 426 84.90 -10.68 -26.63
CA PHE A 426 86.26 -10.69 -27.17
C PHE A 426 86.66 -12.13 -27.52
N ASN A 427 87.11 -12.28 -28.77
CA ASN A 427 87.67 -13.45 -29.46
C ASN A 427 86.74 -14.60 -29.92
N SER A 428 86.44 -14.52 -31.22
CA SER A 428 85.54 -15.34 -32.05
C SER A 428 86.05 -16.74 -32.46
N MET A 429 86.98 -17.38 -31.75
CA MET A 429 87.56 -18.66 -32.20
C MET A 429 87.25 -19.88 -31.32
N ASP A 430 86.85 -19.70 -30.05
CA ASP A 430 86.64 -20.82 -29.12
C ASP A 430 85.15 -21.18 -28.90
N SER A 431 84.23 -20.27 -29.24
CA SER A 431 82.78 -20.44 -29.01
C SER A 431 82.18 -21.62 -29.80
N ARG A 432 82.81 -22.04 -30.90
CA ARG A 432 82.30 -23.12 -31.75
C ARG A 432 82.61 -24.50 -31.17
N ALA A 433 83.70 -24.64 -30.43
CA ALA A 433 84.06 -25.88 -29.72
C ALA A 433 83.23 -26.06 -28.44
N GLU A 434 82.98 -24.95 -27.73
CA GLU A 434 82.14 -24.94 -26.51
C GLU A 434 80.67 -25.27 -26.84
N VAL A 435 80.13 -24.76 -27.96
CA VAL A 435 78.75 -25.03 -28.40
C VAL A 435 78.54 -26.50 -28.82
N VAL A 436 79.56 -27.17 -29.34
CA VAL A 436 79.49 -28.60 -29.67
C VAL A 436 79.49 -29.45 -28.39
N LYS A 437 80.36 -29.14 -27.42
CA LYS A 437 80.36 -29.81 -26.11
C LYS A 437 79.05 -29.61 -25.34
N LEU A 438 78.47 -28.41 -25.39
CA LEU A 438 77.19 -28.12 -24.74
C LEU A 438 76.00 -28.83 -25.41
N LYS A 439 76.04 -29.04 -26.74
CA LYS A 439 75.02 -29.84 -27.44
C LYS A 439 75.11 -31.33 -27.11
N ASP A 440 76.32 -31.86 -26.94
CA ASP A 440 76.52 -33.26 -26.56
C ASP A 440 76.11 -33.52 -25.10
N LEU A 441 76.39 -32.59 -24.19
CA LEU A 441 75.89 -32.65 -22.81
C LEU A 441 74.36 -32.56 -22.73
N ASN A 442 73.72 -31.74 -23.57
CA ASN A 442 72.27 -31.61 -23.58
C ASN A 442 71.56 -32.87 -24.11
N ARG A 443 72.17 -33.58 -25.07
CA ARG A 443 71.69 -34.90 -25.53
C ARG A 443 71.75 -35.97 -24.45
N VAL A 444 72.74 -35.92 -23.56
CA VAL A 444 72.88 -36.87 -22.44
C VAL A 444 71.85 -36.57 -21.34
N TYR A 445 71.52 -35.29 -21.11
CA TYR A 445 70.49 -34.91 -20.14
C TYR A 445 69.07 -35.24 -20.63
N GLU A 446 68.76 -35.09 -21.92
CA GLU A 446 67.45 -35.47 -22.49
C GLU A 446 67.17 -36.99 -22.44
N ALA A 447 68.20 -37.84 -22.40
CA ALA A 447 68.05 -39.29 -22.27
C ALA A 447 67.78 -39.79 -20.85
N SER A 448 67.87 -38.93 -19.82
CA SER A 448 67.81 -39.33 -18.39
C SER A 448 66.49 -39.02 -17.67
N THR A 449 65.51 -38.40 -18.33
CA THR A 449 64.21 -38.08 -17.73
C THR A 449 63.07 -38.88 -18.35
N SER A 450 62.58 -39.87 -17.61
CA SER A 450 61.40 -40.67 -17.92
C SER A 450 60.11 -39.83 -18.00
N PRO A 451 59.08 -40.29 -18.74
CA PRO A 451 57.86 -39.53 -18.99
C PRO A 451 56.76 -39.81 -17.94
N SER A 452 56.09 -38.77 -17.44
CA SER A 452 54.76 -38.81 -16.77
C SER A 452 54.31 -37.39 -16.34
N PRO A 453 53.03 -37.12 -16.07
CA PRO A 453 51.83 -37.41 -16.86
C PRO A 453 51.03 -36.12 -17.15
N SER A 454 50.12 -36.19 -18.12
CA SER A 454 49.19 -35.12 -18.49
C SER A 454 48.17 -34.82 -17.38
N ILE A 455 47.96 -33.54 -17.05
CA ILE A 455 46.81 -33.03 -16.29
C ILE A 455 46.21 -31.84 -17.07
N PRO A 456 44.86 -31.73 -17.16
CA PRO A 456 44.16 -30.89 -18.12
C PRO A 456 43.98 -29.47 -17.60
N THR A 457 44.24 -28.46 -18.44
CA THR A 457 43.99 -27.06 -18.10
C THR A 457 42.74 -26.60 -18.86
N GLY A 458 41.66 -26.38 -18.11
CA GLY A 458 40.45 -25.76 -18.62
C GLY A 458 40.63 -24.28 -18.97
N PRO A 459 39.67 -23.66 -19.67
CA PRO A 459 39.88 -22.38 -20.34
C PRO A 459 39.83 -21.19 -19.37
N ARG A 460 40.92 -20.44 -19.31
CA ARG A 460 41.02 -19.16 -18.58
C ARG A 460 40.46 -18.04 -19.47
N ARG A 461 39.35 -17.43 -19.03
CA ARG A 461 38.78 -16.20 -19.61
C ARG A 461 39.81 -15.07 -19.58
N ARG A 462 40.08 -14.45 -20.72
CA ARG A 462 40.71 -13.13 -20.82
C ARG A 462 39.62 -12.06 -20.72
N ILE A 463 39.81 -11.14 -19.79
CA ILE A 463 39.09 -9.87 -19.70
C ILE A 463 39.87 -8.90 -20.58
N ASP A 464 39.27 -8.47 -21.69
CA ASP A 464 39.74 -7.29 -22.43
C ASP A 464 38.72 -6.17 -22.28
N ASN A 465 39.19 -5.13 -21.61
CA ASN A 465 38.51 -3.86 -21.40
C ASN A 465 38.99 -2.87 -22.44
N SER A 466 38.19 -2.56 -23.46
CA SER A 466 38.31 -1.29 -24.19
C SER A 466 37.12 -0.99 -25.11
N ARG A 467 36.65 0.26 -25.00
CA ARG A 467 36.08 1.14 -26.05
C ARG A 467 34.59 1.09 -26.37
N SER A 468 33.88 2.00 -25.69
CA SER A 468 33.21 3.20 -26.25
C SER A 468 32.98 3.29 -27.77
N SER A 469 31.72 3.57 -28.09
CA SER A 469 31.20 4.37 -29.22
C SER A 469 31.34 3.80 -30.64
N THR A 470 30.20 3.53 -31.29
CA THR A 470 29.60 4.43 -32.31
C THR A 470 28.43 3.72 -33.00
N MET A 471 27.30 4.43 -33.09
CA MET A 471 26.16 4.05 -33.91
C MET A 471 26.52 4.08 -35.40
N THR A 472 26.26 3.00 -36.10
CA THR A 472 26.19 2.99 -37.56
C THR A 472 24.97 2.19 -38.01
N ARG A 473 23.94 2.94 -38.41
CA ARG A 473 22.84 2.48 -39.25
C ARG A 473 23.42 2.01 -40.58
N HIS A 474 23.15 0.76 -40.95
CA HIS A 474 23.22 0.33 -42.34
C HIS A 474 21.98 -0.49 -42.65
N SER A 475 21.11 0.10 -43.47
CA SER A 475 20.12 -0.61 -44.27
C SER A 475 20.85 -1.26 -45.44
N SER A 476 20.52 -2.51 -45.76
CA SER A 476 20.65 -3.09 -47.11
C SER A 476 19.79 -4.35 -47.18
N ALA A 477 18.69 -4.25 -47.93
CA ALA A 477 18.16 -5.35 -48.72
C ALA A 477 19.24 -5.74 -49.76
N SER A 478 19.41 -7.00 -50.17
CA SER A 478 18.41 -7.79 -50.87
C SER A 478 18.79 -9.27 -50.93
N GLN A 479 17.78 -10.07 -51.31
CA GLN A 479 17.87 -11.12 -52.32
C GLN A 479 17.82 -12.56 -51.81
N TRP A 480 16.61 -13.09 -51.65
CA TRP A 480 16.28 -14.48 -51.98
C TRP A 480 14.83 -14.57 -52.51
N LEU A 481 14.77 -14.91 -53.80
CA LEU A 481 13.82 -15.78 -54.53
C LEU A 481 12.31 -15.58 -54.43
N GLU A 482 11.73 -15.44 -55.63
CA GLU A 482 10.32 -15.53 -55.99
C GLU A 482 9.64 -16.79 -55.44
N GLY A 483 8.54 -16.56 -54.75
CA GLY A 483 7.48 -17.52 -54.47
C GLY A 483 6.22 -16.72 -54.20
N ASP A 484 5.28 -16.76 -55.15
CA ASP A 484 3.95 -16.17 -55.05
C ASP A 484 3.24 -16.65 -53.77
N GLU A 485 3.16 -15.80 -52.75
CA GLU A 485 2.02 -15.67 -51.86
C GLU A 485 1.95 -14.23 -51.34
N ASP A 486 0.78 -13.60 -51.50
CA ASP A 486 0.43 -12.24 -51.10
C ASP A 486 0.45 -12.10 -49.56
N TYR A 487 1.63 -12.07 -48.95
CA TYR A 487 1.79 -11.73 -47.53
C TYR A 487 1.77 -10.21 -47.36
N LYS A 488 0.57 -9.64 -47.14
CA LYS A 488 0.44 -8.31 -46.56
C LYS A 488 0.77 -8.40 -45.06
N PRO A 489 1.84 -7.75 -44.57
CA PRO A 489 2.07 -7.66 -43.14
C PRO A 489 0.84 -7.01 -42.51
N ASP A 490 0.28 -7.61 -41.47
CA ASP A 490 -0.92 -7.10 -40.82
C ASP A 490 -0.65 -5.72 -40.19
N LEU A 491 -0.86 -4.62 -40.92
CA LEU A 491 -0.66 -3.24 -40.42
C LEU A 491 -1.50 -2.93 -39.17
N ARG A 492 -2.47 -3.78 -38.80
CA ARG A 492 -3.29 -3.61 -37.60
C ARG A 492 -2.45 -3.60 -36.34
N TRP A 493 -1.40 -4.42 -36.23
CA TRP A 493 -0.55 -4.41 -35.03
C TRP A 493 0.27 -3.13 -34.92
N GLN A 494 0.70 -2.55 -36.04
CA GLN A 494 1.41 -1.25 -36.05
C GLN A 494 0.50 -0.11 -35.63
N VAL A 495 -0.74 -0.08 -36.15
CA VAL A 495 -1.75 0.92 -35.75
C VAL A 495 -2.13 0.74 -34.28
N ARG A 496 -2.31 -0.52 -33.82
CA ARG A 496 -2.58 -0.83 -32.41
C ARG A 496 -1.43 -0.37 -31.50
N LEU A 497 -0.19 -0.57 -31.92
CA LEU A 497 0.99 -0.14 -31.18
C LEU A 497 1.06 1.39 -31.10
N GLN A 498 0.84 2.09 -32.21
CA GLN A 498 0.77 3.56 -32.23
C GLN A 498 -0.37 4.11 -31.36
N GLU A 499 -1.54 3.47 -31.36
CA GLU A 499 -2.64 3.83 -30.45
C GLU A 499 -2.29 3.62 -28.98
N LEU A 500 -1.58 2.53 -28.65
CA LEU A 500 -1.12 2.25 -27.29
C LEU A 500 -0.04 3.26 -26.86
N GLU A 501 0.88 3.61 -27.75
CA GLU A 501 1.89 4.64 -27.50
C GLU A 501 1.25 6.02 -27.29
N TYR A 502 0.24 6.37 -28.10
CA TYR A 502 -0.52 7.60 -27.94
C TYR A 502 -1.26 7.64 -26.61
N LYS A 503 -1.93 6.55 -26.23
CA LYS A 503 -2.63 6.42 -24.94
C LYS A 503 -1.66 6.51 -23.76
N LEU A 504 -0.51 5.85 -23.83
CA LEU A 504 0.53 5.92 -22.80
C LEU A 504 1.09 7.33 -22.66
N LYS A 505 1.28 8.04 -23.77
CA LYS A 505 1.72 9.44 -23.77
C LYS A 505 0.66 10.36 -23.15
N ALA A 506 -0.60 10.23 -23.53
CA ALA A 506 -1.71 10.99 -22.97
C ALA A 506 -1.87 10.73 -21.46
N GLU A 507 -1.75 9.47 -21.02
CA GLU A 507 -1.81 9.10 -19.60
C GLU A 507 -0.65 9.70 -18.80
N ARG A 508 0.57 9.72 -19.36
CA ARG A 508 1.74 10.37 -18.72
C ARG A 508 1.55 11.88 -18.59
N GLU A 509 0.99 12.54 -19.61
CA GLU A 509 0.69 13.97 -19.57
C GLU A 509 -0.42 14.29 -18.56
N ALA A 510 -1.49 13.48 -18.50
CA ALA A 510 -2.55 13.60 -17.50
C ALA A 510 -1.99 13.46 -16.06
N ARG A 511 -1.17 12.44 -15.80
CA ARG A 511 -0.52 12.27 -14.49
C ARG A 511 0.42 13.41 -14.12
N LYS A 512 1.08 14.02 -15.12
CA LYS A 512 1.94 15.18 -14.88
C LYS A 512 1.10 16.40 -14.51
N LEU A 513 -0.02 16.62 -15.20
CA LEU A 513 -1.01 17.65 -14.89
C LEU A 513 -1.58 17.47 -13.48
N ASP A 514 -2.01 16.27 -13.11
CA ASP A 514 -2.54 15.97 -11.78
C ASP A 514 -1.52 16.24 -10.68
N ARG A 515 -0.26 15.83 -10.88
CA ARG A 515 0.85 16.13 -9.95
C ARG A 515 1.09 17.63 -9.81
N THR A 516 1.07 18.38 -10.92
CA THR A 516 1.22 19.83 -10.88
C THR A 516 0.05 20.52 -10.17
N SER A 517 -1.19 20.09 -10.43
CA SER A 517 -2.37 20.63 -9.76
C SER A 517 -2.40 20.28 -8.27
N ALA A 518 -2.01 19.06 -7.88
CA ALA A 518 -1.88 18.67 -6.49
C ALA A 518 -0.80 19.48 -5.75
N ALA A 519 0.37 19.67 -6.39
CA ALA A 519 1.43 20.52 -5.84
C ALA A 519 1.00 21.98 -5.68
N GLN A 520 0.18 22.50 -6.60
CA GLN A 520 -0.36 23.85 -6.50
C GLN A 520 -1.35 23.99 -5.33
N ARG A 521 -2.25 23.02 -5.14
CA ARG A 521 -3.17 23.00 -3.99
C ARG A 521 -2.43 22.92 -2.65
N LEU A 522 -1.36 22.13 -2.58
CA LEU A 522 -0.49 22.06 -1.39
C LEU A 522 0.17 23.41 -1.10
N ARG A 523 0.76 24.06 -2.12
CA ARG A 523 1.36 25.39 -1.95
C ARG A 523 0.35 26.45 -1.51
N GLU A 524 -0.87 26.37 -2.02
CA GLU A 524 -1.94 27.30 -1.64
C GLU A 524 -2.39 27.07 -0.18
N LYS A 525 -2.50 25.80 0.24
CA LYS A 525 -2.77 25.44 1.63
C LYS A 525 -1.64 25.84 2.58
N ASP A 526 -0.39 25.69 2.17
CA ASP A 526 0.77 26.15 2.96
C ASP A 526 0.78 27.68 3.11
N ARG A 527 0.38 28.42 2.06
CA ARG A 527 0.21 29.88 2.12
C ARG A 527 -0.93 30.28 3.07
N GLU A 528 -2.10 29.65 2.95
CA GLU A 528 -3.23 29.89 3.86
C GLU A 528 -2.86 29.60 5.33
N ASN A 529 -2.16 28.48 5.58
CA ASN A 529 -1.68 28.12 6.91
C ASN A 529 -0.71 29.17 7.46
N LYS A 530 0.20 29.69 6.62
CA LYS A 530 1.13 30.74 7.02
C LYS A 530 0.40 32.05 7.35
N GLU A 531 -0.59 32.43 6.54
CA GLU A 531 -1.42 33.62 6.80
C GLU A 531 -2.24 33.49 8.08
N LEU A 532 -2.81 32.32 8.36
CA LEU A 532 -3.52 32.02 9.61
C LEU A 532 -2.58 32.06 10.81
N MET A 533 -1.37 31.52 10.70
CA MET A 533 -0.35 31.60 11.75
C MET A 533 0.04 33.06 12.06
N GLU A 534 0.26 33.88 11.03
CA GLU A 534 0.53 35.31 11.21
C GLU A 534 -0.65 36.06 11.84
N GLN A 535 -1.89 35.70 11.51
CA GLN A 535 -3.08 36.28 12.15
C GLN A 535 -3.18 35.88 13.63
N MET A 536 -2.88 34.62 13.96
CA MET A 536 -2.83 34.13 15.34
C MET A 536 -1.72 34.82 16.16
N GLU A 537 -0.54 35.03 15.57
CA GLU A 537 0.55 35.78 16.21
C GLU A 537 0.19 37.25 16.43
N ARG A 538 -0.43 37.91 15.43
CA ARG A 538 -0.95 39.28 15.58
C ARG A 538 -2.05 39.36 16.64
N GLY A 539 -2.90 38.33 16.76
CA GLY A 539 -3.92 38.20 17.80
C GLY A 539 -3.31 38.08 19.20
N ARG A 540 -2.34 37.19 19.37
CA ARG A 540 -1.60 37.03 20.65
C ARG A 540 -0.84 38.29 21.05
N ALA A 541 -0.24 39.00 20.09
CA ALA A 541 0.45 40.26 20.35
C ALA A 541 -0.52 41.39 20.80
N ARG A 542 -1.78 41.35 20.37
CA ARG A 542 -2.83 42.28 20.81
C ARG A 542 -3.36 41.93 22.20
N GLU A 543 -3.59 40.65 22.49
CA GLU A 543 -3.98 40.19 23.83
C GLU A 543 -2.89 40.44 24.88
N GLY A 544 -1.62 40.29 24.52
CA GLY A 544 -0.49 40.58 25.40
C GLY A 544 -0.33 42.07 25.75
N LYS A 545 -0.81 42.99 24.89
CA LYS A 545 -0.81 44.44 25.15
C LYS A 545 -2.02 44.94 25.93
N SER A 546 -3.07 44.12 26.09
CA SER A 546 -4.27 44.48 26.85
C SER A 546 -4.18 44.11 28.34
N LYS A 547 -3.10 43.44 28.76
CA LYS A 547 -2.88 42.96 30.14
C LYS A 547 -1.69 43.61 30.87
N GLY A 548 -1.10 44.66 30.29
CA GLY A 548 -0.12 45.54 30.95
C GLY A 548 -0.60 46.97 30.84
#